data_AF-R6QA70-F1
#
_entry.id   AF-R6QA70-F1
#
_cell.length_a   1.000
_cell.length_b   1.000
_cell.length_c   1.000
_cell.angle_alpha   90.00
_cell.angle_beta   90.00
_cell.angle_gamma   90.00
#
_symmetry.space_group_name_H-M   'P 1'
#
loop_
_entity.id
_entity.type
_entity.pdbx_description
1 polymer ?
#
loop_
_entity_poly.entity_id
_entity_poly.type
_entity_poly.pdbx_seq_one_letter_code
_entity_poly.pdbx_strand_id
1 'polypeptide(L)'
;MGNLKNNIDHYMKLKGIKMYSHLLVNIAHELGIKGQDAYKFANKEKSNFSKMLKDERPLKYEFIIPLEKIFGVSLARLLDEDSYKLPTEKDNVPFNKGFRYYAYLDNPKLYKEEFDLLLAKDGKSILTQTDEFGKTFLDYVVEYRSFNGVRYLQEEYGIKLKWHFNSFEFRKDSGITWINFDNCIAFARLVASMNDAELFNYIYDPYNMFLTQGHYVTNDTIFCQSEFLEIMLDNDTLFSSIFEIRPYEYVLAGSRVKRKKQVDSITYYSINPIINNCLRYSLEHLEKYKHRAIDILKFGIKHNTEIINKVGADTYCICNELGGVIDFGRTDWFSCDVDNIAVYVDMEVNDEVNDDEIKALIKQLPKFKKRY
;
A
#
# COMPACT_ATOMS: atom_id res chain seq x y z
N MET A 1 36.15 -21.04 -1.98
CA MET A 1 36.58 -19.65 -1.67
C MET A 1 37.14 -18.91 -2.91
N GLY A 2 36.54 -19.09 -4.10
CA GLY A 2 36.98 -18.40 -5.34
C GLY A 2 35.90 -18.31 -6.42
N ASN A 3 34.63 -18.41 -6.01
CA ASN A 3 33.54 -18.77 -6.91
C ASN A 3 33.13 -17.58 -7.78
N LEU A 4 33.09 -16.38 -7.20
CA LEU A 4 32.81 -15.13 -7.92
C LEU A 4 33.82 -14.89 -9.06
N LYS A 5 35.12 -15.10 -8.81
CA LYS A 5 36.14 -14.95 -9.86
C LYS A 5 35.93 -15.94 -10.99
N ASN A 6 35.74 -17.21 -10.67
CA ASN A 6 35.56 -18.26 -11.67
C ASN A 6 34.30 -18.04 -12.50
N ASN A 7 33.20 -17.61 -11.86
CA ASN A 7 31.95 -17.27 -12.54
C ASN A 7 32.11 -16.02 -13.43
N ILE A 8 32.73 -14.95 -12.93
CA ILE A 8 33.03 -13.75 -13.74
C ILE A 8 33.92 -14.10 -14.92
N ASP A 9 34.96 -14.92 -14.75
CA ASP A 9 35.84 -15.36 -15.84
C ASP A 9 35.07 -16.14 -16.91
N HIS A 10 34.17 -17.02 -16.47
CA HIS A 10 33.29 -17.78 -17.35
C HIS A 10 32.38 -16.85 -18.18
N TYR A 11 31.67 -15.93 -17.53
CA TYR A 11 30.76 -15.01 -18.24
C TYR A 11 31.50 -13.98 -19.09
N MET A 12 32.68 -13.51 -18.68
CA MET A 12 33.57 -12.71 -19.52
C MET A 12 33.94 -13.45 -20.80
N LYS A 13 34.26 -14.74 -20.72
CA LYS A 13 34.53 -15.59 -21.90
C LYS A 13 33.30 -15.69 -22.80
N LEU A 14 32.11 -15.93 -22.25
CA LEU A 14 30.85 -16.00 -23.01
C LEU A 14 30.51 -14.67 -23.70
N LYS A 15 30.77 -13.53 -23.04
CA LYS A 15 30.50 -12.18 -23.57
C LYS A 15 31.65 -11.61 -24.42
N GLY A 16 32.73 -12.37 -24.62
CA GLY A 16 33.90 -11.91 -25.39
C GLY A 16 34.71 -10.78 -24.72
N ILE A 17 34.57 -10.59 -23.40
CA ILE A 17 35.31 -9.56 -22.65
C ILE A 17 36.69 -10.09 -22.29
N LYS A 18 37.72 -9.57 -22.94
CA LYS A 18 39.09 -10.12 -22.85
C LYS A 18 39.85 -9.79 -21.57
N MET A 19 39.50 -8.70 -20.87
CA MET A 19 40.26 -8.19 -19.73
C MET A 19 39.34 -7.59 -18.67
N TYR A 20 39.70 -7.69 -17.39
CA TYR A 20 38.94 -7.04 -16.31
C TYR A 20 38.89 -5.52 -16.44
N SER A 21 39.91 -4.90 -17.06
CA SER A 21 39.86 -3.46 -17.38
C SER A 21 38.72 -3.14 -18.34
N HIS A 22 38.43 -4.01 -19.31
CA HIS A 22 37.28 -3.84 -20.20
C HIS A 22 35.96 -4.07 -19.47
N LEU A 23 35.91 -5.06 -18.57
CA LEU A 23 34.74 -5.25 -17.71
C LEU A 23 34.48 -4.00 -16.86
N LEU A 24 35.51 -3.42 -16.25
CA LEU A 24 35.40 -2.20 -15.45
C LEU A 24 34.98 -0.98 -16.28
N VAL A 25 35.41 -0.88 -17.54
CA VAL A 25 34.92 0.15 -18.47
C VAL A 25 33.44 -0.07 -18.79
N ASN A 26 33.01 -1.31 -19.02
CA ASN A 26 31.60 -1.63 -19.24
C ASN A 26 30.75 -1.31 -18.00
N ILE A 27 31.25 -1.61 -16.80
CA ILE A 27 30.62 -1.22 -15.53
C ILE A 27 30.50 0.31 -15.45
N ALA A 28 31.56 1.04 -15.79
CA ALA A 28 31.54 2.51 -15.79
C ALA A 28 30.46 3.06 -16.74
N HIS A 29 30.33 2.47 -17.93
CA HIS A 29 29.28 2.85 -18.89
C HIS A 29 27.88 2.58 -18.35
N GLU A 30 27.65 1.43 -17.70
CA GLU A 30 26.36 1.13 -17.04
C GLU A 30 26.06 2.06 -15.86
N LEU A 31 27.10 2.61 -15.23
CA LEU A 31 27.00 3.66 -14.20
C LEU A 31 26.84 5.06 -14.78
N GLY A 32 26.73 5.21 -16.11
CA GLY A 32 26.54 6.49 -16.80
C GLY A 32 27.82 7.31 -16.99
N ILE A 33 28.99 6.77 -16.66
CA ILE A 33 30.29 7.42 -16.87
C ILE A 33 30.66 7.26 -18.35
N LYS A 34 30.95 8.36 -19.06
CA LYS A 34 31.19 8.35 -20.51
C LYS A 34 32.60 8.77 -20.88
N GLY A 35 33.03 8.36 -22.08
CA GLY A 35 34.29 8.83 -22.68
C GLY A 35 35.54 8.46 -21.88
N GLN A 36 36.51 9.36 -21.80
CA GLN A 36 37.80 9.11 -21.12
C GLN A 36 37.66 8.86 -19.61
N ASP A 37 36.58 9.33 -18.99
CA ASP A 37 36.38 9.15 -17.55
C ASP A 37 36.03 7.70 -17.18
N ALA A 38 35.47 6.92 -18.11
CA ALA A 38 35.27 5.48 -17.92
C ALA A 38 36.60 4.72 -17.77
N TYR A 39 37.62 5.14 -18.53
CA TYR A 39 38.97 4.56 -18.43
C TYR A 39 39.69 4.99 -17.15
N LYS A 40 39.51 6.24 -16.71
CA LYS A 40 40.03 6.70 -15.42
C LYS A 40 39.39 5.94 -14.25
N PHE A 41 38.07 5.75 -14.30
CA PHE A 41 37.34 4.91 -13.35
C PHE A 41 37.90 3.49 -13.32
N ALA A 42 38.03 2.84 -14.47
CA ALA A 42 38.54 1.48 -14.55
C ALA A 42 39.96 1.35 -13.99
N ASN A 43 40.84 2.31 -14.26
CA ASN A 43 42.19 2.34 -13.70
C ASN A 43 42.19 2.51 -12.18
N LYS A 44 41.32 3.38 -11.64
CA LYS A 44 41.19 3.59 -10.20
C LYS A 44 40.65 2.34 -9.48
N GLU A 45 39.67 1.66 -10.06
CA GLU A 45 38.99 0.52 -9.43
C GLU A 45 39.70 -0.82 -9.64
N LYS A 46 40.71 -0.92 -10.52
CA LYS A 46 41.39 -2.17 -10.85
C LYS A 46 41.91 -2.94 -9.64
N SER A 47 42.60 -2.26 -8.72
CA SER A 47 43.14 -2.90 -7.51
C SER A 47 42.04 -3.34 -6.56
N ASN A 48 41.02 -2.49 -6.36
CA ASN A 48 39.88 -2.80 -5.51
C ASN A 48 39.10 -4.00 -6.04
N PHE A 49 38.81 -4.00 -7.34
CA PHE A 49 38.08 -5.09 -8.00
C PHE A 49 38.85 -6.41 -7.92
N SER A 50 40.17 -6.39 -8.11
CA SER A 50 41.00 -7.59 -7.91
C SER A 50 40.91 -8.15 -6.49
N LYS A 51 40.77 -7.31 -5.47
CA LYS A 51 40.57 -7.76 -4.08
C LYS A 51 39.17 -8.34 -3.87
N MET A 52 38.15 -7.78 -4.54
CA MET A 52 36.79 -8.34 -4.52
C MET A 52 36.72 -9.74 -5.13
N LEU A 53 37.40 -9.95 -6.25
CA LEU A 53 37.46 -11.28 -6.89
C LEU A 53 38.15 -12.33 -6.04
N LYS A 54 39.05 -11.92 -5.14
CA LYS A 54 39.77 -12.81 -4.21
C LYS A 54 39.07 -12.98 -2.86
N ASP A 55 37.88 -12.40 -2.70
CA ASP A 55 37.13 -12.40 -1.43
C ASP A 55 37.89 -11.66 -0.30
N GLU A 56 38.88 -10.84 -0.63
CA GLU A 56 39.60 -9.98 0.32
C GLU A 56 38.80 -8.71 0.66
N ARG A 57 37.77 -8.40 -0.15
CA ARG A 57 36.83 -7.29 0.04
C ARG A 57 35.45 -7.68 -0.47
N PRO A 58 34.36 -7.18 0.15
CA PRO A 58 33.02 -7.39 -0.39
C PRO A 58 32.87 -6.72 -1.76
N LEU A 59 32.07 -7.33 -2.64
CA LEU A 59 31.68 -6.72 -3.90
C LEU A 59 30.92 -5.41 -3.61
N LYS A 60 31.33 -4.32 -4.25
CA LYS A 60 30.61 -3.05 -4.09
C LYS A 60 29.19 -3.17 -4.61
N TYR A 61 28.25 -2.62 -3.84
CA TYR A 61 26.84 -2.57 -4.20
C TYR A 61 26.62 -1.93 -5.58
N GLU A 62 27.37 -0.87 -5.89
CA GLU A 62 27.29 -0.16 -7.17
C GLU A 62 27.67 -1.03 -8.39
N PHE A 63 28.36 -2.16 -8.20
CA PHE A 63 28.75 -3.05 -9.30
C PHE A 63 27.73 -4.16 -9.57
N ILE A 64 26.78 -4.39 -8.67
CA ILE A 64 25.83 -5.50 -8.76
C ILE A 64 24.99 -5.39 -10.03
N ILE A 65 24.22 -4.32 -10.18
CA ILE A 65 23.35 -4.10 -11.36
C ILE A 65 24.15 -4.06 -12.67
N PRO A 66 25.29 -3.34 -12.76
CA PRO A 66 26.15 -3.41 -13.95
C PRO A 66 26.58 -4.83 -14.32
N LEU A 67 27.04 -5.63 -13.34
CA LEU A 67 27.50 -7.00 -13.60
C LEU A 67 26.35 -7.89 -14.09
N GLU A 68 25.17 -7.76 -13.49
CA GLU A 68 23.99 -8.51 -13.90
C GLU A 68 23.57 -8.19 -15.34
N LYS A 69 23.58 -6.91 -15.72
CA LYS A 69 23.28 -6.48 -17.09
C LYS A 69 24.32 -6.95 -18.10
N ILE A 70 25.60 -6.77 -17.78
CA ILE A 70 26.70 -7.13 -18.68
C ILE A 70 26.70 -8.63 -18.95
N PHE A 71 26.54 -9.43 -17.89
CA PHE A 71 26.60 -10.88 -18.02
C PHE A 71 25.27 -11.52 -18.37
N GLY A 72 24.15 -10.85 -18.09
CA GLY A 72 22.85 -11.47 -18.23
C GLY A 72 22.77 -12.73 -17.37
N VAL A 73 23.18 -12.63 -16.09
CA VAL A 73 22.89 -13.56 -14.96
C VAL A 73 22.75 -12.76 -13.65
N SER A 74 21.92 -13.23 -12.69
CA SER A 74 21.78 -12.56 -11.39
C SER A 74 23.06 -12.66 -10.54
N LEU A 75 23.22 -11.77 -9.56
CA LEU A 75 24.34 -11.84 -8.62
C LEU A 75 24.31 -13.14 -7.81
N ALA A 76 23.12 -13.61 -7.42
CA ALA A 76 22.96 -14.89 -6.73
C ALA A 76 23.59 -16.03 -7.55
N ARG A 77 23.37 -16.02 -8.88
CA ARG A 77 24.00 -16.99 -9.78
C ARG A 77 25.52 -16.77 -9.90
N LEU A 78 25.98 -15.53 -9.94
CA LEU A 78 27.42 -15.21 -9.96
C LEU A 78 28.14 -15.65 -8.68
N LEU A 79 27.44 -15.84 -7.56
CA LEU A 79 28.01 -16.27 -6.28
C LEU A 79 27.93 -17.79 -6.05
N ASP A 80 27.08 -18.50 -6.78
CA ASP A 80 26.89 -19.95 -6.68
C ASP A 80 28.15 -20.74 -7.10
N GLU A 81 28.53 -21.74 -6.29
CA GLU A 81 29.79 -22.48 -6.41
C GLU A 81 29.90 -23.33 -7.68
N ASP A 82 28.77 -23.78 -8.23
CA ASP A 82 28.71 -24.62 -9.43
C ASP A 82 28.10 -23.92 -10.66
N SER A 83 27.84 -22.61 -10.57
CA SER A 83 27.23 -21.80 -11.64
C SER A 83 27.94 -21.93 -13.00
N TYR A 84 29.28 -21.86 -13.02
CA TYR A 84 30.08 -21.94 -14.26
C TYR A 84 30.07 -23.31 -14.95
N LYS A 85 29.57 -24.36 -14.28
CA LYS A 85 29.47 -25.73 -14.82
C LYS A 85 28.11 -26.04 -15.42
N LEU A 86 27.12 -25.19 -15.17
CA LEU A 86 25.74 -25.44 -15.55
C LEU A 86 25.41 -24.68 -16.85
N PRO A 87 24.66 -25.29 -17.80
CA PRO A 87 24.22 -24.59 -18.99
C PRO A 87 23.38 -23.36 -18.63
N THR A 88 23.39 -22.34 -19.49
CA THR A 88 22.52 -21.18 -19.35
C THR A 88 21.07 -21.60 -19.60
N GLU A 89 20.40 -22.12 -18.57
CA GLU A 89 18.96 -22.38 -18.58
C GLU A 89 18.19 -21.06 -18.74
N LYS A 90 16.96 -21.11 -19.30
CA LYS A 90 16.07 -19.93 -19.40
C LYS A 90 15.89 -19.22 -18.05
N ASP A 91 16.00 -19.98 -16.97
CA ASP A 91 15.92 -19.56 -15.58
C ASP A 91 17.13 -18.79 -15.04
N ASN A 92 18.25 -18.80 -15.77
CA ASN A 92 19.51 -18.13 -15.43
C ASN A 92 19.67 -16.78 -16.13
N VAL A 93 18.81 -16.45 -17.11
CA VAL A 93 18.79 -15.13 -17.75
C VAL A 93 18.07 -14.18 -16.77
N PRO A 94 18.74 -13.15 -16.22
CA PRO A 94 18.10 -12.14 -15.43
C PRO A 94 17.20 -11.44 -16.42
N PHE A 95 15.95 -11.28 -16.04
CA PHE A 95 15.10 -10.33 -16.73
C PHE A 95 15.88 -9.01 -16.77
N ASN A 96 16.16 -8.54 -17.99
CA ASN A 96 17.01 -7.37 -18.27
C ASN A 96 16.52 -6.11 -17.51
N LYS A 97 15.29 -6.17 -16.99
CA LYS A 97 14.61 -5.23 -16.10
C LYS A 97 13.72 -6.01 -15.12
N GLY A 98 14.14 -6.21 -13.87
CA GLY A 98 13.26 -6.72 -12.80
C GLY A 98 12.24 -5.66 -12.37
N PHE A 99 11.19 -6.00 -11.61
CA PHE A 99 10.18 -5.01 -11.18
C PHE A 99 10.77 -3.83 -10.40
N ARG A 100 11.90 -4.04 -9.70
CA ARG A 100 12.74 -2.99 -9.11
C ARG A 100 13.13 -1.88 -10.10
N TYR A 101 13.50 -2.23 -11.33
CA TYR A 101 13.90 -1.27 -12.37
C TYR A 101 12.75 -0.34 -12.74
N TYR A 102 11.54 -0.88 -12.87
CA TYR A 102 10.37 -0.10 -13.26
C TYR A 102 9.95 0.85 -12.14
N ALA A 103 9.95 0.38 -10.89
CA ALA A 103 9.72 1.24 -9.73
C ALA A 103 10.75 2.38 -9.65
N TYR A 104 12.03 2.09 -9.90
CA TYR A 104 13.11 3.08 -9.89
C TYR A 104 12.99 4.12 -11.01
N LEU A 105 12.67 3.71 -12.24
CA LEU A 105 12.49 4.65 -13.35
C LEU A 105 11.18 5.43 -13.27
N ASP A 106 10.17 4.86 -12.63
CA ASP A 106 8.83 5.43 -12.45
C ASP A 106 8.24 6.00 -13.74
N ASN A 107 8.38 5.27 -14.85
CA ASN A 107 7.98 5.73 -16.17
C ASN A 107 6.61 5.12 -16.57
N PRO A 108 5.55 5.95 -16.73
CA PRO A 108 4.21 5.47 -17.09
C PRO A 108 4.16 4.59 -18.33
N LYS A 109 4.96 4.92 -19.35
CA LYS A 109 4.98 4.20 -20.62
C LYS A 109 5.58 2.80 -20.45
N LEU A 110 6.66 2.69 -19.67
CA LEU A 110 7.31 1.40 -19.42
C LEU A 110 6.44 0.46 -18.58
N TYR A 111 5.60 0.99 -17.70
CA TYR A 111 4.66 0.16 -16.97
C TYR A 111 3.67 -0.55 -17.91
N LYS A 112 3.07 0.18 -18.85
CA LYS A 112 2.04 -0.38 -19.76
C LYS A 112 2.64 -1.20 -20.91
N GLU A 113 3.77 -0.78 -21.46
CA GLU A 113 4.33 -1.41 -22.67
C GLU A 113 5.30 -2.57 -22.37
N GLU A 114 5.91 -2.59 -21.19
CA GLU A 114 6.89 -3.61 -20.83
C GLU A 114 6.51 -4.37 -19.56
N PHE A 115 6.33 -3.68 -18.42
CA PHE A 115 6.12 -4.32 -17.12
C PHE A 115 4.87 -5.22 -17.10
N ASP A 116 3.77 -4.74 -17.67
CA ASP A 116 2.48 -5.44 -17.67
C ASP A 116 2.50 -6.78 -18.44
N LEU A 117 3.43 -6.89 -19.40
CA LEU A 117 3.66 -8.09 -20.21
C LEU A 117 4.60 -9.09 -19.53
N LEU A 118 5.23 -8.71 -18.40
CA LEU A 118 6.15 -9.58 -17.70
C LEU A 118 5.39 -10.67 -16.94
N LEU A 119 5.78 -11.90 -17.22
CA LEU A 119 5.29 -13.08 -16.54
C LEU A 119 6.44 -13.74 -15.77
N ALA A 120 6.09 -14.25 -14.59
CA ALA A 120 6.91 -15.13 -13.79
C ALA A 120 7.13 -16.48 -14.50
N LYS A 121 8.04 -17.29 -13.96
CA LYS A 121 8.41 -18.60 -14.53
C LYS A 121 7.23 -19.57 -14.63
N ASP A 122 6.25 -19.44 -13.75
CA ASP A 122 5.01 -20.22 -13.75
C ASP A 122 3.91 -19.62 -14.67
N GLY A 123 4.25 -18.61 -15.47
CA GLY A 123 3.34 -17.92 -16.37
C GLY A 123 2.37 -16.95 -15.68
N LYS A 124 2.49 -16.74 -14.37
CA LYS A 124 1.66 -15.77 -13.63
C LYS A 124 2.25 -14.37 -13.69
N SER A 125 1.47 -13.37 -13.33
CA SER A 125 1.97 -11.99 -13.24
C SER A 125 3.16 -11.89 -12.29
N ILE A 126 4.17 -11.10 -12.68
CA ILE A 126 5.29 -10.78 -11.78
C ILE A 126 4.86 -9.97 -10.55
N LEU A 127 3.68 -9.34 -10.57
CA LEU A 127 3.18 -8.52 -9.48
C LEU A 127 3.02 -9.32 -8.18
N THR A 128 2.69 -10.61 -8.29
CA THR A 128 2.48 -11.51 -7.14
C THR A 128 3.74 -12.17 -6.63
N GLN A 129 4.89 -11.86 -7.23
CA GLN A 129 6.13 -12.53 -6.94
C GLN A 129 7.03 -11.67 -6.07
N THR A 130 7.87 -12.33 -5.30
CA THR A 130 9.01 -11.71 -4.64
C THR A 130 10.28 -11.93 -5.48
N ASP A 131 11.22 -11.00 -5.40
CA ASP A 131 12.52 -11.15 -6.02
C ASP A 131 13.46 -11.98 -5.15
N GLU A 132 14.73 -12.08 -5.55
CA GLU A 132 15.78 -12.77 -4.80
C GLU A 132 16.04 -12.21 -3.39
N PHE A 133 15.56 -11.00 -3.08
CA PHE A 133 15.65 -10.38 -1.76
C PHE A 133 14.36 -10.55 -0.93
N GLY A 134 13.38 -11.29 -1.45
CA GLY A 134 12.09 -11.45 -0.80
C GLY A 134 11.20 -10.20 -0.90
N LYS A 135 11.53 -9.23 -1.76
CA LYS A 135 10.76 -7.99 -1.92
C LYS A 135 9.75 -8.10 -3.05
N THR A 136 8.58 -7.51 -2.84
CA THR A 136 7.52 -7.36 -3.85
C THR A 136 7.72 -6.11 -4.68
N PHE A 137 6.91 -5.92 -5.73
CA PHE A 137 6.87 -4.64 -6.45
C PHE A 137 6.44 -3.47 -5.56
N LEU A 138 5.50 -3.69 -4.61
CA LEU A 138 5.04 -2.66 -3.67
C LEU A 138 6.19 -2.16 -2.78
N ASP A 139 7.08 -3.06 -2.35
CA ASP A 139 8.27 -2.67 -1.57
C ASP A 139 9.12 -1.65 -2.32
N TYR A 140 9.32 -1.86 -3.63
CA TYR A 140 10.11 -0.94 -4.45
C TYR A 140 9.35 0.31 -4.85
N VAL A 141 8.03 0.25 -5.00
CA VAL A 141 7.20 1.45 -5.18
C VAL A 141 7.35 2.38 -3.98
N VAL A 142 7.35 1.83 -2.76
CA VAL A 142 7.64 2.59 -1.54
C VAL A 142 9.09 3.07 -1.50
N GLU A 143 10.06 2.18 -1.69
CA GLU A 143 11.50 2.46 -1.58
C GLU A 143 11.94 3.59 -2.52
N TYR A 144 11.44 3.58 -3.77
CA TYR A 144 11.79 4.58 -4.79
C TYR A 144 10.79 5.73 -4.88
N ARG A 145 9.75 5.75 -4.05
CA ARG A 145 8.68 6.76 -4.07
C ARG A 145 8.06 6.91 -5.47
N SER A 146 7.71 5.76 -6.05
CA SER A 146 7.27 5.60 -7.43
C SER A 146 5.81 6.02 -7.60
N PHE A 147 5.56 7.30 -7.86
CA PHE A 147 4.20 7.86 -7.94
C PHE A 147 3.43 7.37 -9.18
N ASN A 148 4.09 7.25 -10.32
CA ASN A 148 3.45 6.66 -11.50
C ASN A 148 3.23 5.16 -11.29
N GLY A 149 4.07 4.49 -10.50
CA GLY A 149 3.84 3.13 -10.02
C GLY A 149 2.52 2.99 -9.25
N VAL A 150 2.24 3.91 -8.31
CA VAL A 150 0.95 3.94 -7.60
C VAL A 150 -0.23 4.11 -8.56
N ARG A 151 -0.15 5.07 -9.48
CA ARG A 151 -1.21 5.32 -10.48
C ARG A 151 -1.43 4.12 -11.37
N TYR A 152 -0.36 3.50 -11.86
CA TYR A 152 -0.43 2.30 -12.67
C TYR A 152 -1.14 1.15 -11.94
N LEU A 153 -0.82 0.91 -10.66
CA LEU A 153 -1.50 -0.12 -9.86
C LEU A 153 -2.99 0.16 -9.67
N GLN A 154 -3.38 1.43 -9.58
CA GLN A 154 -4.78 1.82 -9.50
C GLN A 154 -5.50 1.70 -10.85
N GLU A 155 -4.90 2.20 -11.94
CA GLU A 155 -5.52 2.22 -13.27
C GLU A 155 -5.66 0.82 -13.87
N GLU A 156 -4.60 0.00 -13.80
CA GLU A 156 -4.53 -1.27 -14.53
C GLU A 156 -4.97 -2.46 -13.67
N TYR A 157 -4.83 -2.36 -12.35
CA TYR A 157 -5.17 -3.45 -11.43
C TYR A 157 -6.20 -3.08 -10.36
N GLY A 158 -6.69 -1.84 -10.30
CA GLY A 158 -7.69 -1.44 -9.32
C GLY A 158 -7.30 -1.77 -7.87
N ILE A 159 -6.04 -1.50 -7.50
CA ILE A 159 -5.50 -1.84 -6.17
C ILE A 159 -6.38 -1.30 -5.03
N LYS A 160 -6.80 -2.19 -4.12
CA LYS A 160 -7.59 -1.82 -2.92
C LYS A 160 -7.23 -2.63 -1.68
N LEU A 161 -7.10 -1.98 -0.54
CA LEU A 161 -7.05 -2.63 0.77
C LEU A 161 -8.48 -2.84 1.28
N LYS A 162 -8.94 -4.10 1.23
CA LYS A 162 -10.34 -4.46 1.54
C LYS A 162 -10.54 -5.29 2.80
N TRP A 163 -9.51 -5.99 3.28
CA TRP A 163 -9.65 -6.97 4.34
C TRP A 163 -8.81 -6.66 5.58
N HIS A 164 -9.16 -7.34 6.67
CA HIS A 164 -8.58 -7.12 7.99
C HIS A 164 -7.09 -7.48 8.10
N PHE A 165 -6.55 -8.32 7.20
CA PHE A 165 -5.13 -8.70 7.19
C PHE A 165 -4.21 -7.75 6.40
N ASN A 166 -4.67 -6.51 6.09
CA ASN A 166 -3.95 -5.52 5.29
C ASN A 166 -3.48 -6.02 3.90
N SER A 167 -4.16 -7.03 3.37
CA SER A 167 -3.88 -7.55 2.03
C SER A 167 -4.50 -6.64 0.97
N PHE A 168 -3.72 -6.32 -0.06
CA PHE A 168 -4.20 -5.59 -1.23
C PHE A 168 -4.84 -6.53 -2.25
N GLU A 169 -6.07 -6.22 -2.63
CA GLU A 169 -6.78 -6.79 -3.78
C GLU A 169 -6.28 -6.14 -5.06
N PHE A 170 -6.00 -6.97 -6.07
CA PHE A 170 -5.73 -6.55 -7.45
C PHE A 170 -6.73 -7.28 -8.36
N ARG A 171 -7.42 -6.53 -9.22
CA ARG A 171 -8.37 -7.04 -10.20
C ARG A 171 -7.87 -6.75 -11.62
N LYS A 172 -7.61 -7.81 -12.38
CA LYS A 172 -7.24 -7.73 -13.80
C LYS A 172 -7.80 -8.92 -14.57
N ASP A 173 -8.31 -8.69 -15.77
CA ASP A 173 -8.78 -9.72 -16.72
C ASP A 173 -9.67 -10.81 -16.08
N SER A 174 -10.66 -10.40 -15.28
CA SER A 174 -11.59 -11.24 -14.49
C SER A 174 -11.01 -12.01 -13.30
N GLY A 175 -9.69 -11.98 -13.07
CA GLY A 175 -9.03 -12.56 -11.91
C GLY A 175 -8.94 -11.61 -10.72
N ILE A 176 -8.97 -12.19 -9.51
CA ILE A 176 -8.65 -11.47 -8.27
C ILE A 176 -7.36 -12.06 -7.71
N THR A 177 -6.42 -11.16 -7.42
CA THR A 177 -5.12 -11.46 -6.85
C THR A 177 -4.98 -10.75 -5.51
N TRP A 178 -4.34 -11.41 -4.54
CA TRP A 178 -4.10 -10.86 -3.21
C TRP A 178 -2.60 -10.80 -2.95
N ILE A 179 -2.14 -9.65 -2.47
CA ILE A 179 -0.75 -9.49 -2.01
C ILE A 179 -0.79 -9.10 -0.54
N ASN A 180 -0.16 -9.92 0.29
CA ASN A 180 0.15 -9.55 1.66
C ASN A 180 1.34 -8.60 1.62
N PHE A 181 1.19 -7.44 2.25
CA PHE A 181 2.19 -6.40 2.20
C PHE A 181 2.37 -5.80 3.59
N ASP A 182 3.44 -6.22 4.25
CA ASP A 182 3.72 -5.85 5.65
C ASP A 182 3.98 -4.35 5.80
N ASN A 183 4.50 -3.69 4.77
CA ASN A 183 4.86 -2.27 4.82
C ASN A 183 3.71 -1.32 4.41
N CYS A 184 2.46 -1.72 4.71
CA CYS A 184 1.25 -1.01 4.34
C CYS A 184 1.21 0.45 4.82
N ILE A 185 1.75 0.76 6.01
CA ILE A 185 1.85 2.13 6.53
C ILE A 185 2.77 3.00 5.66
N ALA A 186 3.92 2.50 5.22
CA ALA A 186 4.82 3.30 4.38
C ALA A 186 4.21 3.55 2.99
N PHE A 187 3.45 2.59 2.47
CA PHE A 187 2.67 2.81 1.26
C PHE A 187 1.55 3.83 1.47
N ALA A 188 0.86 3.82 2.62
CA ALA A 188 -0.12 4.86 2.96
C ALA A 188 0.52 6.24 3.00
N ARG A 189 1.70 6.37 3.62
CA ARG A 189 2.47 7.64 3.64
C ARG A 189 2.85 8.10 2.23
N LEU A 190 3.24 7.17 1.34
CA LEU A 190 3.54 7.48 -0.05
C LEU A 190 2.29 8.01 -0.78
N VAL A 191 1.18 7.30 -0.72
CA VAL A 191 -0.07 7.70 -1.39
C VAL A 191 -0.58 9.03 -0.83
N ALA A 192 -0.54 9.23 0.49
CA ALA A 192 -0.91 10.50 1.12
C ALA A 192 -0.03 11.67 0.63
N SER A 193 1.26 11.42 0.40
CA SER A 193 2.18 12.46 -0.10
C SER A 193 1.89 12.91 -1.54
N MET A 194 1.08 12.16 -2.30
CA MET A 194 0.60 12.58 -3.62
C MET A 194 -0.48 13.66 -3.53
N ASN A 195 -1.01 13.94 -2.34
CA ASN A 195 -2.06 14.91 -2.07
C ASN A 195 -3.32 14.73 -2.95
N ASP A 196 -3.65 13.46 -3.25
CA ASP A 196 -4.85 13.07 -3.97
C ASP A 196 -5.74 12.23 -3.05
N ALA A 197 -6.74 12.87 -2.47
CA ALA A 197 -7.68 12.21 -1.57
C ALA A 197 -8.63 11.24 -2.28
N GLU A 198 -8.92 11.42 -3.56
CA GLU A 198 -9.73 10.46 -4.31
C GLU A 198 -8.97 9.16 -4.52
N LEU A 199 -7.70 9.26 -4.94
CA LEU A 199 -6.81 8.11 -5.05
C LEU A 199 -6.62 7.43 -3.70
N PHE A 200 -6.36 8.19 -2.64
CA PHE A 200 -6.17 7.63 -1.30
C PHE A 200 -7.40 6.86 -0.82
N ASN A 201 -8.59 7.48 -0.90
CA ASN A 201 -9.85 6.85 -0.50
C ASN A 201 -10.28 5.71 -1.45
N TYR A 202 -9.79 5.69 -2.68
CA TYR A 202 -9.99 4.54 -3.57
C TYR A 202 -9.19 3.33 -3.10
N ILE A 203 -7.89 3.53 -2.81
CA ILE A 203 -6.96 2.47 -2.41
C ILE A 203 -7.29 1.96 -1.02
N TYR A 204 -7.49 2.87 -0.06
CA TYR A 204 -7.84 2.55 1.32
C TYR A 204 -9.35 2.65 1.47
N ASP A 205 -10.02 1.49 1.45
CA ASP A 205 -11.49 1.38 1.41
C ASP A 205 -12.05 0.98 2.80
N PRO A 206 -12.20 1.93 3.74
CA PRO A 206 -12.72 1.65 5.08
C PRO A 206 -14.21 1.26 5.06
N TYR A 207 -14.94 1.55 3.96
CA TYR A 207 -16.35 1.18 3.80
C TYR A 207 -16.53 -0.32 3.60
N ASN A 208 -15.62 -0.98 2.88
CA ASN A 208 -15.74 -2.42 2.65
C ASN A 208 -15.76 -3.19 3.98
N MET A 209 -14.83 -2.91 4.89
CA MET A 209 -14.80 -3.56 6.20
C MET A 209 -16.00 -3.17 7.07
N PHE A 210 -16.37 -1.88 7.05
CA PHE A 210 -17.56 -1.39 7.75
C PHE A 210 -18.84 -2.15 7.34
N LEU A 211 -19.10 -2.31 6.04
CA LEU A 211 -20.33 -2.95 5.55
C LEU A 211 -20.27 -4.49 5.58
N THR A 212 -19.07 -5.08 5.56
CA THR A 212 -18.93 -6.54 5.66
C THR A 212 -19.02 -7.03 7.10
N GLN A 213 -18.39 -6.33 8.05
CA GLN A 213 -18.18 -6.80 9.43
C GLN A 213 -18.82 -5.91 10.51
N GLY A 214 -19.15 -4.65 10.20
CA GLY A 214 -19.63 -3.68 11.17
C GLY A 214 -18.56 -3.16 12.13
N HIS A 215 -17.35 -3.71 12.10
CA HIS A 215 -16.23 -3.30 12.94
C HIS A 215 -14.92 -3.46 12.16
N TYR A 216 -13.89 -2.80 12.67
CA TYR A 216 -12.52 -3.03 12.26
C TYR A 216 -11.92 -4.06 13.21
N VAL A 217 -11.36 -5.16 12.69
CA VAL A 217 -10.72 -6.19 13.53
C VAL A 217 -9.53 -5.54 14.24
N THR A 218 -9.72 -5.27 15.53
CA THR A 218 -8.80 -4.49 16.36
C THR A 218 -7.42 -5.14 16.39
N ASN A 219 -6.37 -4.33 16.22
CA ASN A 219 -4.94 -4.66 16.07
C ASN A 219 -4.47 -5.21 14.71
N ASP A 220 -5.35 -5.79 13.89
CA ASP A 220 -4.91 -6.38 12.62
C ASP A 220 -5.04 -5.41 11.44
N THR A 221 -6.03 -4.53 11.44
CA THR A 221 -6.27 -3.62 10.32
C THR A 221 -5.61 -2.26 10.49
N ILE A 222 -5.07 -1.75 9.37
CA ILE A 222 -4.46 -0.43 9.25
C ILE A 222 -5.39 0.70 9.70
N PHE A 223 -6.71 0.55 9.56
CA PHE A 223 -7.70 1.59 9.93
C PHE A 223 -7.80 1.86 11.44
N CYS A 224 -7.21 1.00 12.27
CA CYS A 224 -7.10 1.19 13.72
C CYS A 224 -5.68 1.55 14.18
N GLN A 225 -4.68 1.55 13.28
CA GLN A 225 -3.29 1.81 13.63
C GLN A 225 -3.04 3.31 13.79
N SER A 226 -2.38 3.68 14.88
CA SER A 226 -2.05 5.07 15.21
C SER A 226 -1.36 5.79 14.05
N GLU A 227 -0.38 5.15 13.42
CA GLU A 227 0.38 5.73 12.31
C GLU A 227 -0.49 6.03 11.08
N PHE A 228 -1.56 5.26 10.84
CA PHE A 228 -2.50 5.54 9.77
C PHE A 228 -3.45 6.69 10.12
N LEU A 229 -3.92 6.72 11.37
CA LEU A 229 -4.76 7.80 11.86
C LEU A 229 -4.01 9.14 11.87
N GLU A 230 -2.73 9.13 12.22
CA GLU A 230 -1.85 10.30 12.08
C GLU A 230 -1.76 10.78 10.62
N ILE A 231 -1.63 9.87 9.64
CA ILE A 231 -1.62 10.24 8.21
C ILE A 231 -2.93 10.95 7.82
N MET A 232 -4.06 10.43 8.28
CA MET A 232 -5.37 11.02 8.00
C MET A 232 -5.55 12.39 8.66
N LEU A 233 -5.04 12.58 9.88
CA LEU A 233 -5.20 13.80 10.66
C LEU A 233 -4.17 14.89 10.30
N ASP A 234 -2.95 14.51 9.91
CA ASP A 234 -1.86 15.42 9.56
C ASP A 234 -1.99 15.99 8.14
N ASN A 235 -2.74 15.32 7.24
CA ASN A 235 -2.97 15.79 5.87
C ASN A 235 -4.34 16.48 5.74
N ASP A 236 -4.37 17.78 5.46
CA ASP A 236 -5.61 18.58 5.36
C ASP A 236 -6.59 18.07 4.30
N THR A 237 -6.09 17.63 3.14
CA THR A 237 -6.92 17.12 2.04
C THR A 237 -7.58 15.81 2.44
N LEU A 238 -6.82 14.89 3.06
CA LEU A 238 -7.35 13.62 3.55
C LEU A 238 -8.32 13.84 4.70
N PHE A 239 -7.96 14.68 5.67
CA PHE A 239 -8.82 15.03 6.79
C PHE A 239 -10.16 15.60 6.31
N SER A 240 -10.13 16.56 5.37
CA SER A 240 -11.35 17.14 4.81
C SER A 240 -12.24 16.09 4.12
N SER A 241 -11.63 15.09 3.49
CA SER A 241 -12.36 14.07 2.76
C SER A 241 -13.20 13.13 3.65
N ILE A 242 -12.90 13.02 4.96
CA ILE A 242 -13.66 12.14 5.86
C ILE A 242 -15.09 12.65 6.13
N PHE A 243 -15.31 13.96 5.95
CA PHE A 243 -16.60 14.63 6.15
C PHE A 243 -17.53 14.53 4.95
N GLU A 244 -17.00 14.11 3.80
CA GLU A 244 -17.76 14.09 2.56
C GLU A 244 -18.76 12.93 2.53
N ILE A 245 -20.02 13.25 2.25
CA ILE A 245 -21.05 12.23 1.96
C ILE A 245 -20.87 11.81 0.51
N ARG A 246 -20.39 10.58 0.30
CA ARG A 246 -20.12 10.03 -1.03
C ARG A 246 -20.96 8.77 -1.29
N PRO A 247 -21.31 8.49 -2.56
CA PRO A 247 -21.89 7.21 -2.92
C PRO A 247 -20.85 6.10 -2.78
N TYR A 248 -21.20 5.03 -2.09
CA TYR A 248 -20.40 3.81 -2.00
C TYR A 248 -21.23 2.61 -2.47
N GLU A 249 -20.81 1.99 -3.57
CA GLU A 249 -21.43 0.77 -4.08
C GLU A 249 -20.84 -0.46 -3.37
N TYR A 250 -21.67 -1.11 -2.56
CA TYR A 250 -21.34 -2.37 -1.91
C TYR A 250 -21.90 -3.54 -2.69
N VAL A 251 -21.01 -4.31 -3.31
CA VAL A 251 -21.37 -5.55 -4.02
C VAL A 251 -21.64 -6.65 -3.00
N LEU A 252 -22.85 -7.21 -3.03
CA LEU A 252 -23.28 -8.20 -2.07
C LEU A 252 -22.54 -9.53 -2.28
N ALA A 253 -21.71 -9.94 -1.32
CA ALA A 253 -20.94 -11.19 -1.44
C ALA A 253 -21.80 -12.46 -1.25
N GLY A 254 -22.86 -12.40 -0.42
CA GLY A 254 -23.63 -13.57 -0.01
C GLY A 254 -24.83 -13.89 -0.90
N SER A 255 -24.89 -15.12 -1.44
CA SER A 255 -26.03 -15.60 -2.26
C SER A 255 -27.38 -15.54 -1.53
N ARG A 256 -27.38 -15.64 -0.20
CA ARG A 256 -28.60 -15.47 0.63
C ARG A 256 -29.09 -14.03 0.62
N VAL A 257 -28.19 -13.05 0.80
CA VAL A 257 -28.53 -11.63 0.85
C VAL A 257 -29.00 -11.17 -0.52
N LYS A 258 -28.29 -11.54 -1.59
CA LYS A 258 -28.71 -11.30 -2.98
C LYS A 258 -30.11 -11.84 -3.26
N ARG A 259 -30.39 -13.10 -2.89
CA ARG A 259 -31.72 -13.70 -3.08
C ARG A 259 -32.82 -12.99 -2.30
N LYS A 260 -32.53 -12.56 -1.06
CA LYS A 260 -33.53 -11.88 -0.23
C LYS A 260 -33.79 -10.45 -0.70
N LYS A 261 -32.75 -9.72 -1.09
CA LYS A 261 -32.86 -8.32 -1.52
C LYS A 261 -33.16 -8.14 -3.01
N GLN A 262 -33.03 -9.21 -3.81
CA GLN A 262 -33.24 -9.20 -5.26
C GLN A 262 -32.40 -8.16 -6.02
N VAL A 263 -31.21 -7.84 -5.50
CA VAL A 263 -30.24 -6.92 -6.11
C VAL A 263 -28.84 -7.49 -5.98
N ASP A 264 -27.92 -7.06 -6.86
CA ASP A 264 -26.52 -7.47 -6.83
C ASP A 264 -25.62 -6.57 -5.97
N SER A 265 -25.99 -5.30 -5.85
CA SER A 265 -25.28 -4.29 -5.05
C SER A 265 -26.25 -3.31 -4.39
N ILE A 266 -25.75 -2.56 -3.41
CA ILE A 266 -26.47 -1.49 -2.73
C ILE A 266 -25.57 -0.26 -2.69
N THR A 267 -26.12 0.90 -3.03
CA THR A 267 -25.40 2.18 -2.94
C THR A 267 -25.77 2.91 -1.66
N TYR A 268 -24.77 3.16 -0.82
CA TYR A 268 -24.91 3.94 0.41
C TYR A 268 -24.45 5.37 0.16
N TYR A 269 -25.12 6.34 0.79
CA TYR A 269 -24.70 7.74 0.79
C TYR A 269 -24.36 8.13 2.23
N SER A 270 -23.07 8.07 2.55
CA SER A 270 -22.60 8.25 3.93
C SER A 270 -21.21 8.87 3.97
N ILE A 271 -20.90 9.47 5.12
CA ILE A 271 -19.55 9.93 5.48
C ILE A 271 -18.57 8.75 5.58
N ASN A 272 -17.28 9.04 5.70
CA ASN A 272 -16.26 8.00 5.81
C ASN A 272 -16.30 7.34 7.22
N PRO A 273 -16.45 6.01 7.33
CA PRO A 273 -16.55 5.34 8.63
C PRO A 273 -15.31 5.47 9.51
N ILE A 274 -14.15 5.83 8.94
CA ILE A 274 -12.94 6.06 9.73
C ILE A 274 -13.05 7.28 10.66
N ILE A 275 -14.03 8.16 10.44
CA ILE A 275 -14.22 9.39 11.22
C ILE A 275 -14.26 9.16 12.73
N ASN A 276 -14.87 8.05 13.19
CA ASN A 276 -14.97 7.73 14.62
C ASN A 276 -13.63 7.28 15.21
N ASN A 277 -12.80 6.55 14.44
CA ASN A 277 -11.43 6.23 14.86
C ASN A 277 -10.55 7.48 14.89
N CYS A 278 -10.67 8.36 13.89
CA CYS A 278 -9.98 9.65 13.87
C CYS A 278 -10.39 10.52 15.08
N LEU A 279 -11.68 10.54 15.45
CA LEU A 279 -12.18 11.26 16.61
C LEU A 279 -11.59 10.68 17.90
N ARG A 280 -11.71 9.36 18.10
CA ARG A 280 -11.18 8.67 19.29
C ARG A 280 -9.69 8.98 19.48
N TYR A 281 -8.90 8.80 18.44
CA TYR A 281 -7.47 9.07 18.46
C TYR A 281 -7.16 10.55 18.72
N SER A 282 -7.93 11.47 18.14
CA SER A 282 -7.75 12.91 18.40
C SER A 282 -8.05 13.28 19.85
N LEU A 283 -9.04 12.64 20.49
CA LEU A 283 -9.39 12.84 21.89
C LEU A 283 -8.35 12.27 22.86
N GLU A 284 -7.69 11.16 22.48
CA GLU A 284 -6.55 10.60 23.23
C GLU A 284 -5.29 11.48 23.14
N HIS A 285 -5.18 12.28 22.07
CA HIS A 285 -3.97 13.07 21.74
C HIS A 285 -4.29 14.55 21.53
N LEU A 286 -5.05 15.15 22.46
CA LEU A 286 -5.51 16.54 22.35
C LEU A 286 -4.36 17.57 22.21
N GLU A 287 -3.19 17.29 22.78
CA GLU A 287 -2.01 18.15 22.66
C GLU A 287 -1.64 18.46 21.20
N LYS A 288 -1.83 17.50 20.29
CA LYS A 288 -1.57 17.63 18.86
C LYS A 288 -2.85 17.87 18.07
N TYR A 289 -3.94 17.20 18.42
CA TYR A 289 -5.12 17.05 17.57
C TYR A 289 -6.40 17.70 18.11
N LYS A 290 -6.34 18.56 19.13
CA LYS A 290 -7.52 19.28 19.64
C LYS A 290 -8.36 19.94 18.55
N HIS A 291 -7.72 20.65 17.62
CA HIS A 291 -8.43 21.34 16.53
C HIS A 291 -9.19 20.36 15.62
N ARG A 292 -8.58 19.21 15.28
CA ARG A 292 -9.23 18.14 14.50
C ARG A 292 -10.41 17.52 15.25
N ALA A 293 -10.26 17.28 16.56
CA ALA A 293 -11.34 16.77 17.40
C ALA A 293 -12.54 17.75 17.42
N ILE A 294 -12.28 19.05 17.55
CA ILE A 294 -13.30 20.10 17.50
C ILE A 294 -14.03 20.09 16.15
N ASP A 295 -13.29 20.00 15.04
CA ASP A 295 -13.88 20.00 13.70
C ASP A 295 -14.79 18.77 13.50
N ILE A 296 -14.33 17.59 13.92
CA ILE A 296 -15.14 16.36 13.85
C ILE A 296 -16.39 16.47 14.72
N LEU A 297 -16.28 16.98 15.96
CA LEU A 297 -17.43 17.12 16.85
C LEU A 297 -18.45 18.12 16.33
N LYS A 298 -18.01 19.28 15.81
CA LYS A 298 -18.90 20.28 15.20
C LYS A 298 -19.61 19.72 13.98
N PHE A 299 -18.89 19.01 13.12
CA PHE A 299 -19.49 18.30 12.00
C PHE A 299 -20.51 17.27 12.48
N GLY A 300 -20.14 16.45 13.47
CA GLY A 300 -20.99 15.42 14.05
C GLY A 300 -22.29 15.96 14.63
N ILE A 301 -22.26 17.12 15.31
CA ILE A 301 -23.46 17.78 15.83
C ILE A 301 -24.44 18.08 14.70
N LYS A 302 -23.95 18.69 13.61
CA LYS A 302 -24.78 19.00 12.43
C LYS A 302 -25.28 17.73 11.74
N HIS A 303 -24.37 16.83 11.39
CA HIS A 303 -24.66 15.61 10.64
C HIS A 303 -25.63 14.69 11.39
N ASN A 304 -25.40 14.43 12.68
CA ASN A 304 -26.30 13.59 13.47
C ASN A 304 -27.67 14.22 13.66
N THR A 305 -27.75 15.56 13.75
CA THR A 305 -29.03 16.28 13.81
C THR A 305 -29.81 16.09 12.52
N GLU A 306 -29.14 16.13 11.36
CA GLU A 306 -29.77 15.84 10.07
C GLU A 306 -30.28 14.40 9.97
N ILE A 307 -29.54 13.42 10.51
CA ILE A 307 -30.01 12.02 10.60
C ILE A 307 -31.29 11.95 11.43
N ILE A 308 -31.27 12.52 12.63
CA ILE A 308 -32.40 12.50 13.57
C ILE A 308 -33.62 13.23 13.02
N ASN A 309 -33.44 14.37 12.35
CA ASN A 309 -34.55 15.17 11.82
C ASN A 309 -35.32 14.47 10.70
N LYS A 310 -34.74 13.46 10.03
CA LYS A 310 -35.43 12.72 8.97
C LYS A 310 -36.56 11.83 9.48
N VAL A 311 -36.42 11.21 10.66
CA VAL A 311 -37.38 10.20 11.18
C VAL A 311 -37.56 10.18 12.71
N GLY A 312 -36.86 11.04 13.46
CA GLY A 312 -36.94 11.15 14.92
C GLY A 312 -35.83 10.39 15.66
N ALA A 313 -35.41 10.91 16.82
CA ALA A 313 -34.30 10.38 17.62
C ALA A 313 -34.59 8.99 18.21
N ASP A 314 -35.86 8.70 18.50
CA ASP A 314 -36.29 7.43 19.08
C ASP A 314 -36.29 6.27 18.08
N THR A 315 -36.28 6.60 16.78
CA THR A 315 -36.35 5.67 15.67
C THR A 315 -34.99 5.10 15.32
N TYR A 316 -33.88 5.76 15.66
CA TYR A 316 -32.54 5.31 15.29
C TYR A 316 -31.72 4.77 16.46
N CYS A 317 -30.93 3.73 16.17
CA CYS A 317 -29.94 3.20 17.09
C CYS A 317 -28.59 2.98 16.40
N ILE A 318 -27.50 3.16 17.15
CA ILE A 318 -26.17 2.72 16.75
C ILE A 318 -26.12 1.20 16.89
N CYS A 319 -25.74 0.52 15.80
CA CYS A 319 -25.70 -0.93 15.70
C CYS A 319 -24.29 -1.52 15.72
N ASN A 320 -23.24 -0.69 15.70
CA ASN A 320 -21.86 -1.16 15.70
C ASN A 320 -20.85 -0.12 16.23
N GLU A 321 -19.61 -0.55 16.41
CA GLU A 321 -18.49 0.23 16.98
C GLU A 321 -17.96 1.33 16.05
N LEU A 322 -18.41 1.35 14.80
CA LEU A 322 -18.01 2.36 13.81
C LEU A 322 -19.10 3.41 13.60
N GLY A 323 -20.15 3.37 14.41
CA GLY A 323 -21.23 4.36 14.40
C GLY A 323 -22.30 4.09 13.36
N GLY A 324 -22.42 2.87 12.84
CA GLY A 324 -23.50 2.49 11.93
C GLY A 324 -24.86 2.70 12.58
N VAL A 325 -25.76 3.38 11.87
CA VAL A 325 -27.10 3.73 12.32
C VAL A 325 -28.14 2.90 11.57
N ILE A 326 -29.11 2.34 12.30
CA ILE A 326 -30.24 1.60 11.73
C ILE A 326 -31.55 1.99 12.40
N ASP A 327 -32.64 1.92 11.64
CA ASP A 327 -34.00 1.98 12.20
C ASP A 327 -34.20 0.91 13.28
N PHE A 328 -34.60 1.33 14.47
CA PHE A 328 -34.87 0.52 15.65
C PHE A 328 -35.97 -0.52 15.39
N GLY A 329 -36.95 -0.19 14.54
CA GLY A 329 -38.03 -1.10 14.13
C GLY A 329 -37.59 -2.21 13.19
N ARG A 330 -36.36 -2.16 12.64
CA ARG A 330 -35.83 -3.19 11.73
C ARG A 330 -35.58 -4.48 12.50
N THR A 331 -36.25 -5.55 12.10
CA THR A 331 -36.17 -6.89 12.70
C THR A 331 -35.31 -7.86 11.90
N ASP A 332 -35.07 -7.57 10.62
CA ASP A 332 -34.19 -8.33 9.77
C ASP A 332 -32.87 -7.58 9.52
N TRP A 333 -31.80 -8.07 10.14
CA TRP A 333 -30.50 -7.39 10.10
C TRP A 333 -29.44 -8.27 9.42
N PHE A 334 -28.84 -7.74 8.37
CA PHE A 334 -27.55 -8.18 7.83
C PHE A 334 -26.47 -7.15 8.17
N SER A 335 -25.20 -7.56 8.19
CA SER A 335 -24.07 -6.66 8.52
C SER A 335 -24.00 -5.39 7.66
N CYS A 336 -24.57 -5.42 6.46
CA CYS A 336 -24.66 -4.27 5.54
C CYS A 336 -25.92 -3.40 5.70
N ASP A 337 -26.88 -3.70 6.58
CA ASP A 337 -28.16 -2.98 6.66
C ASP A 337 -28.07 -1.69 7.48
N VAL A 338 -27.18 -0.79 7.05
CA VAL A 338 -26.92 0.51 7.68
C VAL A 338 -27.58 1.63 6.89
N ASP A 339 -28.27 2.55 7.57
CA ASP A 339 -28.92 3.71 6.95
C ASP A 339 -27.98 4.93 6.90
N ASN A 340 -27.09 5.08 7.89
CA ASN A 340 -26.05 6.11 7.90
C ASN A 340 -24.91 5.79 8.87
N ILE A 341 -23.91 6.66 8.96
CA ILE A 341 -22.86 6.63 9.98
C ILE A 341 -23.04 7.86 10.87
N ALA A 342 -23.22 7.66 12.17
CA ALA A 342 -23.23 8.71 13.17
C ALA A 342 -21.80 8.94 13.69
N VAL A 343 -21.48 10.21 13.94
CA VAL A 343 -20.30 10.56 14.72
C VAL A 343 -20.62 10.37 16.19
N TYR A 344 -19.82 9.62 16.94
CA TYR A 344 -20.09 9.42 18.36
C TYR A 344 -18.81 9.28 19.19
N VAL A 345 -18.96 9.51 20.49
CA VAL A 345 -17.89 9.33 21.47
C VAL A 345 -18.22 8.11 22.32
N ASP A 346 -17.30 7.16 22.37
CA ASP A 346 -17.47 5.88 23.05
C ASP A 346 -16.64 5.72 24.33
N MET A 347 -15.77 6.68 24.64
CA MET A 347 -15.03 6.81 25.89
C MET A 347 -15.80 7.60 26.96
N GLU A 348 -15.51 7.33 28.24
CA GLU A 348 -16.10 8.05 29.37
C GLU A 348 -15.48 9.46 29.49
N VAL A 349 -16.27 10.46 29.13
CA VAL A 349 -15.88 11.88 29.02
C VAL A 349 -15.43 12.52 30.34
N ASN A 350 -15.62 11.85 31.48
CA ASN A 350 -15.47 12.48 32.79
C ASN A 350 -14.05 12.38 33.38
N ASP A 351 -13.27 11.34 33.07
CA ASP A 351 -11.93 11.15 33.66
C ASP A 351 -10.79 11.21 32.61
N GLU A 352 -11.05 10.94 31.33
CA GLU A 352 -10.01 10.82 30.29
C GLU A 352 -9.85 12.09 29.42
N VAL A 353 -10.88 12.92 29.31
CA VAL A 353 -10.87 14.14 28.47
C VAL A 353 -10.86 15.37 29.37
N ASN A 354 -9.71 16.02 29.55
CA ASN A 354 -9.58 17.21 30.41
C ASN A 354 -9.61 18.54 29.65
N ASP A 355 -10.62 18.76 28.81
CA ASP A 355 -10.80 20.00 28.05
C ASP A 355 -12.28 20.44 28.03
N ASP A 356 -12.57 21.63 28.54
CA ASP A 356 -13.94 22.13 28.72
C ASP A 356 -14.68 22.38 27.40
N GLU A 357 -13.97 22.80 26.35
CA GLU A 357 -14.55 23.03 25.03
C GLU A 357 -14.97 21.70 24.40
N ILE A 358 -14.09 20.70 24.45
CA ILE A 358 -14.39 19.34 23.99
C ILE A 358 -15.58 18.78 24.77
N LYS A 359 -15.58 18.87 26.10
CA LYS A 359 -16.70 18.41 26.95
C LYS A 359 -18.02 19.07 26.55
N ALA A 360 -18.01 20.37 26.25
CA ALA A 360 -19.20 21.10 25.82
C ALA A 360 -19.72 20.65 24.45
N LEU A 361 -18.82 20.35 23.50
CA LEU A 361 -19.18 19.83 22.19
C LEU A 361 -19.75 18.40 22.28
N ILE A 362 -19.12 17.53 23.08
CA ILE A 362 -19.62 16.16 23.26
C ILE A 362 -21.02 16.15 23.89
N LYS A 363 -21.31 17.06 24.82
CA LYS A 363 -22.65 17.21 25.41
C LYS A 363 -23.72 17.66 24.40
N GLN A 364 -23.33 18.42 23.37
CA GLN A 364 -24.22 18.87 22.30
C GLN A 364 -24.41 17.83 21.21
N LEU A 365 -23.53 16.83 21.12
CA LEU A 365 -23.62 15.78 20.12
C LEU A 365 -24.92 14.98 20.31
N PRO A 366 -25.78 14.88 19.28
CA PRO A 366 -27.03 14.13 19.40
C PRO A 366 -26.77 12.66 19.74
N LYS A 367 -27.53 12.15 20.71
CA LYS A 367 -27.37 10.80 21.24
C LYS A 367 -28.32 9.84 20.53
N PHE A 368 -27.78 8.69 20.15
CA PHE A 368 -28.53 7.56 19.62
C PHE A 368 -28.66 6.48 20.69
N LYS A 369 -29.75 5.69 20.64
CA LYS A 369 -29.84 4.46 21.43
C LYS A 369 -28.75 3.49 20.98
N LYS A 370 -28.20 2.70 21.88
CA LYS A 370 -27.31 1.58 21.52
C LYS A 370 -28.14 0.31 21.42
N ARG A 371 -27.95 -0.46 20.36
CA ARG A 371 -28.53 -1.80 20.20
C ARG A 371 -27.40 -2.80 20.34
N TYR A 372 -27.36 -3.50 21.48
CA TYR A 372 -26.40 -4.57 21.77
C TYR A 372 -26.86 -5.89 21.17
#